data_AF-A0A1F7JBH4-F1
#
_entry.id   AF-A0A1F7JBH4-F1
#
_cell.length_a   1.000
_cell.length_b   1.000
_cell.length_c   1.000
_cell.angle_alpha   90.00
_cell.angle_beta   90.00
_cell.angle_gamma   90.00
#
_symmetry.space_group_name_H-M   'P 1'
#
loop_
_entity.id
_entity.type
_entity.pdbx_description
1 polymer ?
#
loop_
_entity_poly.entity_id
_entity_poly.type
_entity_poly.pdbx_seq_one_letter_code
_entity_poly.pdbx_strand_id
1 'polypeptide(L)'
;MQTSVRGVYMNIYVVAGKGSGKTTLSAFDSALKKAGVYNYNLITLSSIIPVGSKVIRKAHYVNTPEEYGHKLYVIKAELRSQEVGKFIAAGLGWYQFDDGRGIFVEHEIIGETKVAVESEINLRILNSLKDLCSFRHYRFEPKLVNTALSITQIKNSPTCVLVLAVYQSESWEK
;
A
#
# COMPACT_ATOMS: atom_id res chain seq x y z
N MET A 1 14.80 -24.14 25.23
CA MET A 1 13.49 -23.53 25.54
C MET A 1 13.12 -22.61 24.38
N GLN A 2 12.20 -23.06 23.51
CA GLN A 2 11.68 -22.25 22.42
C GLN A 2 10.61 -21.33 23.03
N THR A 3 10.93 -20.06 23.22
CA THR A 3 9.93 -19.05 23.59
C THR A 3 8.91 -18.98 22.46
N SER A 4 7.69 -19.48 22.73
CA SER A 4 6.58 -19.32 21.81
C SER A 4 6.29 -17.83 21.66
N VAL A 5 6.64 -17.28 20.50
CA VAL A 5 6.21 -15.93 20.14
C VAL A 5 4.69 -16.00 20.05
N ARG A 6 3.97 -15.44 21.03
CA ARG A 6 2.52 -15.24 20.93
C ARG A 6 2.29 -14.33 19.72
N GLY A 7 1.80 -14.90 18.62
CA GLY A 7 1.57 -14.13 17.42
C GLY A 7 0.42 -13.14 17.62
N VAL A 8 0.61 -11.92 17.13
CA VAL A 8 -0.49 -10.96 16.98
C VAL A 8 -1.19 -11.33 15.68
N TYR A 9 -2.25 -12.14 15.79
CA TYR A 9 -3.08 -12.50 14.64
C TYR A 9 -3.87 -11.27 14.20
N MET A 10 -3.49 -10.69 13.05
CA MET A 10 -4.22 -9.55 12.50
C MET A 10 -4.49 -9.69 11.00
N ASN A 11 -5.60 -9.10 10.56
CA ASN A 11 -5.92 -8.94 9.16
C ASN A 11 -5.37 -7.59 8.70
N ILE A 12 -4.47 -7.61 7.70
CA ILE A 12 -3.94 -6.42 7.06
C ILE A 12 -4.70 -6.21 5.76
N TYR A 13 -5.43 -5.10 5.64
CA TYR A 13 -6.28 -4.85 4.48
C TYR A 13 -5.57 -4.01 3.42
N VAL A 14 -5.42 -4.55 2.22
CA VAL A 14 -4.85 -3.82 1.08
C VAL A 14 -5.96 -3.16 0.28
N VAL A 15 -5.91 -1.83 0.20
CA VAL A 15 -6.89 -0.99 -0.50
C VAL A 15 -6.18 -0.01 -1.43
N ALA A 16 -6.86 0.42 -2.50
CA ALA A 16 -6.29 1.31 -3.49
C ALA A 16 -7.23 2.48 -3.79
N GLY A 17 -6.65 3.64 -4.09
CA GLY A 17 -7.36 4.88 -4.39
C GLY A 17 -6.79 5.58 -5.61
N LYS A 18 -7.65 6.34 -6.31
CA LYS A 18 -7.29 7.23 -7.42
C LYS A 18 -8.09 8.51 -7.29
N GLY A 19 -7.47 9.65 -7.15
CA GLY A 19 -8.17 10.93 -6.97
C GLY A 19 -7.71 11.98 -7.95
N SER A 20 -8.58 12.94 -8.23
CA SER A 20 -8.23 14.18 -8.92
C SER A 20 -8.80 15.36 -8.12
N GLY A 21 -8.20 16.53 -8.29
CA GLY A 21 -8.58 17.73 -7.55
C GLY A 21 -8.04 19.00 -8.20
N LYS A 22 -8.35 20.15 -7.59
CA LYS A 22 -7.82 21.45 -8.05
C LYS A 22 -6.35 21.65 -7.67
N THR A 23 -5.87 20.87 -6.70
CA THR A 23 -4.50 20.84 -6.20
C THR A 23 -4.07 19.39 -6.02
N THR A 24 -2.77 19.11 -5.96
CA THR A 24 -2.27 17.77 -5.64
C THR A 24 -2.78 17.28 -4.29
N LEU A 25 -2.90 18.17 -3.29
CA LEU A 25 -3.46 17.83 -1.97
C LEU A 25 -4.93 17.41 -2.03
N SER A 26 -5.78 18.14 -2.77
CA SER A 26 -7.19 17.75 -2.93
C SER A 26 -7.36 16.49 -3.79
N ALA A 27 -6.44 16.24 -4.74
CA ALA A 27 -6.38 14.97 -5.46
C ALA A 27 -6.04 13.80 -4.53
N PHE A 28 -5.14 14.01 -3.57
CA PHE A 28 -4.82 13.01 -2.55
C PHE A 28 -6.00 12.74 -1.61
N ASP A 29 -6.68 13.77 -1.11
CA ASP A 29 -7.88 13.60 -0.29
C ASP A 29 -8.97 12.80 -1.03
N SER A 30 -9.19 13.12 -2.31
CA SER A 30 -10.07 12.35 -3.20
C SER A 30 -9.64 10.88 -3.34
N ALA A 31 -8.34 10.59 -3.39
CA ALA A 31 -7.81 9.23 -3.41
C ALA A 31 -8.04 8.50 -2.08
N LEU A 32 -7.82 9.17 -0.94
CA LEU A 32 -8.12 8.63 0.39
C LEU A 32 -9.61 8.30 0.54
N LYS A 33 -10.49 9.16 -0.01
CA LYS A 33 -11.94 8.94 0.00
C LYS A 33 -12.32 7.68 -0.76
N LYS A 34 -11.75 7.47 -1.95
CA LYS A 34 -11.99 6.23 -2.71
C LYS A 34 -11.41 4.98 -2.03
N ALA A 35 -10.30 5.12 -1.29
CA ALA A 35 -9.74 4.03 -0.51
C ALA A 35 -10.50 3.77 0.82
N GLY A 36 -11.42 4.65 1.21
CA GLY A 36 -12.23 4.52 2.44
C GLY A 36 -11.56 5.06 3.71
N VAL A 37 -10.46 5.83 3.60
CA VAL A 37 -9.62 6.23 4.74
C VAL A 37 -9.46 7.75 4.91
N TYR A 38 -10.32 8.55 4.26
CA TYR A 38 -10.22 10.02 4.24
C TYR A 38 -10.39 10.72 5.60
N ASN A 39 -10.97 10.04 6.59
CA ASN A 39 -11.18 10.60 7.93
C ASN A 39 -10.13 10.15 8.96
N TYR A 40 -9.04 9.49 8.55
CA TYR A 40 -8.00 9.04 9.48
C TYR A 40 -6.72 9.88 9.39
N ASN A 41 -5.96 9.86 10.48
CA ASN A 41 -4.57 10.28 10.50
C ASN A 41 -3.66 9.09 10.14
N LEU A 42 -3.10 9.09 8.94
CA LEU A 42 -2.25 7.98 8.48
C LEU A 42 -0.88 8.01 9.18
N ILE A 43 -0.54 6.93 9.88
CA ILE A 43 0.77 6.69 10.48
C ILE A 43 1.51 5.67 9.62
N THR A 44 2.56 6.10 8.93
CA THR A 44 3.28 5.24 7.99
C THR A 44 4.25 4.33 8.73
N LEU A 45 4.14 3.02 8.49
CA LEU A 45 5.03 1.97 8.97
C LEU A 45 6.09 1.66 7.93
N SER A 46 7.16 0.96 8.34
CA SER A 46 8.23 0.55 7.43
C SER A 46 7.78 -0.53 6.45
N SER A 47 7.80 -1.81 6.84
CA SER A 47 7.63 -2.88 5.85
C SER A 47 7.24 -4.26 6.39
N ILE A 48 6.97 -4.43 7.70
CA ILE A 48 6.94 -5.77 8.33
C ILE A 48 5.51 -6.28 8.52
N ILE A 49 5.24 -7.49 8.02
CA ILE A 49 4.02 -8.27 8.33
C ILE A 49 4.29 -9.12 9.58
N PRO A 50 3.52 -8.94 10.69
CA PRO A 50 3.68 -9.70 11.91
C PRO A 50 3.33 -11.18 11.75
N VAL A 51 3.87 -12.01 12.64
CA VAL A 51 3.61 -13.46 12.68
C VAL A 51 2.10 -13.75 12.79
N GLY A 52 1.62 -14.74 12.05
CA GLY A 52 0.21 -15.15 12.05
C GLY A 52 -0.74 -14.19 11.32
N SER A 53 -0.25 -13.09 10.74
CA SER A 53 -1.10 -12.13 10.03
C SER A 53 -1.59 -12.66 8.67
N LYS A 54 -2.73 -12.14 8.21
CA LYS A 54 -3.27 -12.40 6.86
C LYS A 54 -3.39 -11.10 6.10
N VAL A 55 -2.85 -11.06 4.88
CA VAL A 55 -3.02 -9.90 3.97
C VAL A 55 -4.23 -10.13 3.07
N ILE A 56 -5.19 -9.20 3.10
CA ILE A 56 -6.50 -9.33 2.43
C ILE A 56 -6.74 -8.12 1.54
N ARG A 57 -6.93 -8.35 0.23
CA ARG A 57 -7.33 -7.27 -0.69
C ARG A 57 -8.81 -6.90 -0.46
N LYS A 58 -9.11 -5.60 -0.44
CA LYS A 58 -10.47 -5.06 -0.34
C LYS A 58 -10.67 -3.96 -1.37
N ALA A 59 -11.92 -3.76 -1.82
CA ALA A 59 -12.26 -2.68 -2.74
C ALA A 59 -12.09 -1.30 -2.09
N HIS A 60 -12.49 -1.18 -0.81
CA HIS A 60 -12.30 -0.01 0.03
C HIS A 60 -12.20 -0.46 1.49
N TYR A 61 -11.60 0.39 2.33
CA TYR A 61 -11.59 0.22 3.77
C TYR A 61 -12.95 0.65 4.32
N VAL A 62 -13.52 -0.14 5.23
CA VAL A 62 -14.80 0.20 5.87
C VAL A 62 -14.47 1.01 7.10
N ASN A 63 -14.84 2.28 7.09
CA ASN A 63 -14.72 3.16 8.25
C ASN A 63 -16.05 3.24 9.00
N THR A 64 -16.00 3.66 10.27
CA THR A 64 -17.19 4.02 11.03
C THR A 64 -17.10 5.48 11.50
N PRO A 65 -18.22 6.17 11.74
CA PRO A 65 -18.21 7.55 12.21
C PRO A 65 -17.43 7.77 13.50
N GLU A 66 -17.40 6.77 14.38
CA GLU A 66 -16.71 6.81 15.67
C GLU A 66 -15.19 6.85 15.52
N GLU A 67 -14.65 6.37 14.39
CA GLU A 67 -13.22 6.37 14.12
C GLU A 67 -12.69 7.67 13.49
N TYR A 68 -13.52 8.72 13.42
CA TYR A 68 -13.10 10.00 12.86
C TYR A 68 -11.86 10.54 13.59
N GLY A 69 -10.80 10.79 12.84
CA GLY A 69 -9.53 11.29 13.35
C GLY A 69 -8.63 10.23 13.98
N HIS A 70 -9.02 8.94 14.03
CA HIS A 70 -8.16 7.87 14.56
C HIS A 70 -6.81 7.82 13.84
N LYS A 71 -5.78 7.37 14.57
CA LYS A 71 -4.52 6.94 13.97
C LYS A 71 -4.80 5.68 13.15
N LEU A 72 -4.38 5.66 11.89
CA LEU A 72 -4.47 4.49 11.04
C LEU A 72 -3.06 4.07 10.63
N TYR A 73 -2.59 2.95 11.17
CA TYR A 73 -1.26 2.44 10.88
C TYR A 73 -1.26 1.75 9.51
N VAL A 74 -0.43 2.25 8.60
CA VAL A 74 -0.43 1.82 7.21
C VAL A 74 0.99 1.66 6.66
N ILE A 75 1.16 0.76 5.71
CA ILE A 75 2.22 0.91 4.70
C ILE A 75 1.59 1.61 3.50
N LYS A 76 2.31 2.56 2.90
CA LYS A 76 1.77 3.48 1.90
C LYS A 76 2.69 3.58 0.69
N ALA A 77 2.14 3.32 -0.49
CA ALA A 77 2.67 3.79 -1.76
C ALA A 77 1.78 4.90 -2.30
N GLU A 78 2.33 6.06 -2.65
CA GLU A 78 1.54 7.22 -3.06
C GLU A 78 2.28 8.15 -4.01
N LEU A 79 1.63 8.49 -5.13
CA LEU A 79 2.16 9.46 -6.08
C LEU A 79 1.10 10.49 -6.46
N ARG A 80 1.49 11.76 -6.39
CA ARG A 80 0.76 12.93 -6.87
C ARG A 80 1.53 13.59 -8.00
N SER A 81 0.85 13.92 -9.10
CA SER A 81 1.43 14.77 -10.15
C SER A 81 0.34 15.55 -10.89
N GLN A 82 0.77 16.55 -11.65
CA GLN A 82 -0.04 17.41 -12.51
C GLN A 82 0.49 17.46 -13.95
N GLU A 83 1.40 16.56 -14.30
CA GLU A 83 1.99 16.44 -15.64
C GLU A 83 1.00 15.79 -16.62
N VAL A 84 0.22 16.62 -17.30
CA VAL A 84 -0.77 16.19 -18.29
C VAL A 84 -0.16 15.24 -19.32
N GLY A 85 -0.88 14.15 -19.61
CA GLY A 85 -0.47 13.12 -20.57
C GLY A 85 0.29 11.96 -19.94
N LYS A 86 1.00 12.19 -18.83
CA LYS A 86 1.75 11.13 -18.12
C LYS A 86 0.81 10.13 -17.44
N PHE A 87 1.30 8.91 -17.27
CA PHE A 87 0.72 7.90 -16.40
C PHE A 87 1.48 7.88 -15.08
N ILE A 88 0.74 7.81 -13.97
CA ILE A 88 1.29 7.61 -12.63
C ILE A 88 0.82 6.28 -12.06
N ALA A 89 1.68 5.63 -11.30
CA ALA A 89 1.41 4.41 -10.57
C ALA A 89 1.96 4.48 -9.14
N ALA A 90 1.19 3.89 -8.23
CA ALA A 90 1.63 3.51 -6.89
C ALA A 90 1.34 2.01 -6.71
N GLY A 91 2.21 1.31 -6.01
CA GLY A 91 2.13 -0.14 -5.91
C GLY A 91 2.72 -0.66 -4.62
N LEU A 92 1.99 -1.59 -3.99
CA LEU A 92 2.53 -2.44 -2.94
C LEU A 92 2.77 -3.83 -3.49
N GLY A 93 3.95 -4.37 -3.20
CA GLY A 93 4.26 -5.79 -3.32
C GLY A 93 4.41 -6.42 -1.94
N TRP A 94 4.10 -7.69 -1.80
CA TRP A 94 4.40 -8.43 -0.57
C TRP A 94 4.70 -9.89 -0.79
N TYR A 95 5.43 -10.43 0.18
CA TYR A 95 5.78 -11.84 0.28
C TYR A 95 5.52 -12.31 1.72
N GLN A 96 4.69 -13.35 1.89
CA GLN A 96 4.45 -13.98 3.19
C GLN A 96 5.19 -15.33 3.27
N PHE A 97 5.78 -15.58 4.43
CA PHE A 97 6.41 -16.84 4.81
C PHE A 97 5.36 -17.79 5.43
N ASP A 98 5.74 -19.04 5.64
CA ASP A 98 4.82 -20.11 6.09
C ASP A 98 4.16 -19.83 7.45
N ASP A 99 4.82 -19.09 8.34
CA ASP A 99 4.30 -18.71 9.65
C ASP A 99 3.46 -17.40 9.63
N GLY A 100 3.14 -16.90 8.44
CA GLY A 100 2.36 -15.68 8.21
C GLY A 100 3.16 -14.38 8.33
N ARG A 101 4.40 -14.41 8.84
CA ARG A 101 5.30 -13.25 8.75
C ARG A 101 5.55 -12.90 7.29
N GLY A 102 6.03 -11.71 7.06
CA GLY A 102 6.36 -11.29 5.70
C GLY A 102 6.86 -9.87 5.62
N ILE A 103 6.99 -9.41 4.39
CA ILE A 103 7.47 -8.09 4.07
C ILE A 103 6.61 -7.47 2.97
N PHE A 104 6.41 -6.17 3.08
CA PHE A 104 5.93 -5.33 2.00
C PHE A 104 7.09 -4.57 1.35
N VAL A 105 6.87 -4.14 0.12
CA VAL A 105 7.64 -3.10 -0.58
C VAL A 105 6.69 -2.14 -1.25
N GLU A 106 7.05 -0.87 -1.27
CA GLU A 106 6.35 0.21 -1.92
C GLU A 106 7.17 0.77 -3.08
N HIS A 107 6.51 1.10 -4.19
CA HIS A 107 7.10 1.78 -5.33
C HIS A 107 6.10 2.73 -5.97
N GLU A 108 6.64 3.82 -6.53
CA GLU A 108 5.91 4.80 -7.32
C GLU A 108 6.62 5.04 -8.66
N ILE A 109 5.84 5.17 -9.73
CA ILE A 109 6.35 5.37 -11.09
C ILE A 109 5.52 6.43 -11.80
N ILE A 110 6.20 7.30 -12.56
CA ILE A 110 5.60 8.16 -13.57
C ILE A 110 6.23 7.84 -14.92
N GLY A 111 5.44 7.83 -15.99
CA GLY A 111 5.94 7.52 -17.33
C GLY A 111 4.96 7.87 -18.45
N GLU A 112 5.35 7.58 -19.69
CA GLU A 112 4.60 8.02 -20.87
C GLU A 112 3.38 7.16 -21.19
N THR A 113 3.44 5.86 -20.91
CA THR A 113 2.38 4.91 -21.27
C THR A 113 2.02 4.04 -20.09
N LYS A 114 0.75 3.61 -20.04
CA LYS A 114 0.28 2.66 -19.03
C LYS A 114 1.14 1.39 -18.97
N VAL A 115 1.48 0.83 -20.13
CA VAL A 115 2.22 -0.44 -20.23
C VAL A 115 3.64 -0.30 -19.69
N ALA A 116 4.34 0.78 -20.02
CA ALA A 116 5.70 1.02 -19.50
C ALA A 116 5.68 1.18 -17.97
N VAL A 117 4.77 2.01 -17.47
CA VAL A 117 4.61 2.26 -16.03
C VAL A 117 4.24 0.97 -15.27
N GLU A 118 3.31 0.18 -15.80
CA GLU A 118 2.88 -1.09 -15.21
C GLU A 118 3.98 -2.15 -15.24
N SER A 119 4.78 -2.21 -16.31
CA SER A 119 5.91 -3.15 -16.40
C SER A 119 7.02 -2.77 -15.41
N GLU A 120 7.36 -1.48 -15.33
CA GLU A 120 8.42 -0.98 -14.47
C GLU A 120 8.09 -1.17 -12.99
N ILE A 121 6.86 -0.82 -12.57
CA ILE A 121 6.48 -0.96 -11.16
C ILE A 121 6.48 -2.43 -10.70
N ASN A 122 6.01 -3.36 -11.54
CA ASN A 122 6.05 -4.78 -11.24
C ASN A 122 7.49 -5.30 -11.14
N LEU A 123 8.39 -4.85 -12.03
CA LEU A 123 9.80 -5.22 -11.99
C LEU A 123 10.50 -4.73 -10.72
N ARG A 124 10.27 -3.47 -10.32
CA ARG A 124 10.87 -2.91 -9.10
C ARG A 124 10.35 -3.61 -7.84
N ILE A 125 9.06 -3.91 -7.79
CA ILE A 125 8.45 -4.70 -6.71
C ILE A 125 9.12 -6.08 -6.62
N LEU A 126 9.22 -6.81 -7.74
CA LEU A 126 9.80 -8.14 -7.78
C LEU A 126 11.25 -8.15 -7.31
N ASN A 127 12.07 -7.23 -7.82
CA ASN A 127 13.49 -7.11 -7.46
C ASN A 127 13.68 -6.76 -5.99
N SER A 128 12.89 -5.81 -5.47
CA SER A 128 12.99 -5.39 -4.07
C SER A 128 12.62 -6.53 -3.11
N LEU A 129 11.55 -7.29 -3.41
CA LEU A 129 11.20 -8.46 -2.61
C LEU A 129 12.26 -9.55 -2.67
N LYS A 130 12.85 -9.79 -3.85
CA LYS A 130 13.97 -10.73 -4.01
C LYS A 130 15.14 -10.35 -3.11
N ASP A 131 15.54 -9.08 -3.12
CA ASP A 131 16.66 -8.57 -2.32
C ASP A 131 16.37 -8.67 -0.81
N LEU A 132 15.16 -8.28 -0.39
CA LEU A 132 14.75 -8.31 1.02
C LEU A 132 14.59 -9.74 1.56
N CYS A 133 14.14 -10.70 0.74
CA CYS A 133 14.12 -12.12 1.08
C CYS A 133 15.54 -12.67 1.21
N SER A 134 16.42 -12.35 0.24
CA SER A 134 17.83 -12.76 0.25
C SER A 134 18.56 -12.27 1.50
N PHE A 135 18.41 -10.98 1.84
CA PHE A 135 19.00 -10.38 3.04
C PHE A 135 18.58 -11.07 4.35
N ARG A 136 17.36 -11.63 4.36
CA ARG A 136 16.80 -12.33 5.53
C ARG A 136 16.96 -13.85 5.46
N HIS A 137 17.73 -14.35 4.48
CA HIS A 137 17.96 -15.77 4.23
C HIS A 137 16.67 -16.59 4.01
N TYR A 138 15.64 -15.97 3.43
CA TYR A 138 14.43 -16.67 3.00
C TYR A 138 14.52 -17.06 1.52
N ARG A 139 14.06 -18.28 1.22
CA ARG A 139 13.86 -18.72 -0.16
C ARG A 139 12.80 -17.85 -0.83
N PHE A 140 13.15 -17.31 -1.99
CA PHE A 140 12.28 -16.48 -2.80
C PHE A 140 11.74 -17.24 -4.01
N GLU A 141 10.42 -17.29 -4.16
CA GLU A 141 9.75 -17.85 -5.34
C GLU A 141 8.88 -16.77 -6.01
N PRO A 142 9.21 -16.31 -7.22
CA PRO A 142 8.48 -15.22 -7.89
C PRO A 142 6.96 -15.41 -7.95
N LYS A 143 6.49 -16.65 -8.10
CA LYS A 143 5.06 -17.00 -8.15
C LYS A 143 4.29 -16.76 -6.83
N LEU A 144 5.00 -16.59 -5.70
CA LEU A 144 4.40 -16.32 -4.40
C LEU A 144 4.31 -14.81 -4.10
N VAL A 145 4.88 -13.97 -4.97
CA VAL A 145 4.75 -12.52 -4.87
C VAL A 145 3.31 -12.11 -5.11
N ASN A 146 2.81 -11.26 -4.23
CA ASN A 146 1.53 -10.62 -4.37
C ASN A 146 1.72 -9.13 -4.64
N THR A 147 0.84 -8.54 -5.44
CA THR A 147 0.88 -7.10 -5.75
C THR A 147 -0.51 -6.45 -5.64
N ALA A 148 -0.53 -5.15 -5.41
CA ALA A 148 -1.70 -4.30 -5.56
C ALA A 148 -1.24 -2.97 -6.16
N LEU A 149 -1.85 -2.57 -7.28
CA LEU A 149 -1.43 -1.41 -8.05
C LEU A 149 -2.59 -0.42 -8.23
N SER A 150 -2.27 0.86 -8.23
CA SER A 150 -3.16 1.94 -8.64
C SER A 150 -2.48 2.74 -9.74
N ILE A 151 -3.03 2.66 -10.97
CA ILE A 151 -2.44 3.30 -12.17
C ILE A 151 -3.49 4.17 -12.87
N THR A 152 -3.12 5.38 -13.27
CA THR A 152 -3.99 6.26 -14.07
C THR A 152 -3.19 7.24 -14.92
N GLN A 153 -3.81 7.75 -15.99
CA GLN A 153 -3.30 8.89 -16.74
C GLN A 153 -3.73 10.20 -16.08
N ILE A 154 -2.85 11.19 -16.09
CA ILE A 154 -3.14 12.57 -15.73
C ILE A 154 -3.77 13.25 -16.95
N LYS A 155 -5.05 13.61 -16.84
CA LYS A 155 -5.80 14.19 -17.98
C LYS A 155 -5.69 15.71 -18.03
N ASN A 156 -6.28 16.40 -17.06
CA ASN A 156 -6.45 17.86 -17.10
C ASN A 156 -6.41 18.52 -15.70
N SER A 157 -6.12 17.74 -14.67
CA SER A 157 -6.12 18.19 -13.28
C SER A 157 -5.08 17.41 -12.47
N PRO A 158 -4.55 18.01 -11.39
CA PRO A 158 -3.77 17.29 -10.41
C PRO A 158 -4.41 15.94 -10.04
N THR A 159 -3.62 14.89 -10.07
CA THR A 159 -4.07 13.50 -9.93
C THR A 159 -3.19 12.79 -8.91
N CYS A 160 -3.80 11.89 -8.14
CA CYS A 160 -3.14 11.05 -7.15
C CYS A 160 -3.51 9.59 -7.36
N VAL A 161 -2.53 8.71 -7.21
CA VAL A 161 -2.69 7.27 -7.05
C VAL A 161 -2.15 6.85 -5.68
N LEU A 162 -2.84 5.92 -5.03
CA LEU A 162 -2.56 5.48 -3.68
C LEU A 162 -2.80 3.97 -3.57
N VAL A 163 -1.93 3.28 -2.86
CA VAL A 163 -2.15 1.92 -2.37
C VAL A 163 -1.73 1.86 -0.90
N LEU A 164 -2.59 1.32 -0.04
CA LEU A 164 -2.37 1.19 1.39
C LEU A 164 -2.48 -0.27 1.82
N ALA A 165 -1.63 -0.69 2.75
CA ALA A 165 -1.84 -1.86 3.57
C ALA A 165 -2.17 -1.40 4.99
N VAL A 166 -3.42 -1.58 5.41
CA VAL A 166 -3.98 -1.05 6.66
C VAL A 166 -3.91 -2.11 7.75
N TYR A 167 -3.21 -1.79 8.85
CA TYR A 167 -2.96 -2.70 9.96
C TYR A 167 -4.06 -2.58 11.02
N GLN A 168 -4.23 -1.38 11.57
CA GLN A 168 -5.12 -1.13 12.69
C GLN A 168 -5.45 0.36 12.78
N SER A 169 -6.68 0.65 13.21
CA SER A 169 -7.10 1.96 13.71
C SER A 169 -6.96 2.04 15.23
N GLU A 170 -6.63 3.21 15.75
CA GLU A 170 -6.51 3.46 17.19
C GLU A 170 -6.94 4.89 17.53
N SER A 171 -7.71 5.06 18.60
CA SER A 171 -8.03 6.37 19.17
C SER A 171 -6.78 7.09 19.69
N TRP A 172 -6.89 8.39 19.91
CA TRP A 172 -5.82 9.18 20.55
C TRP A 172 -5.79 9.00 22.08
N GLU A 173 -6.90 8.56 22.65
CA GLU A 173 -7.02 8.23 24.07
C GLU A 173 -6.39 6.85 24.32
N LYS A 174 -5.68 6.72 25.45
CA LYS A 174 -5.00 5.48 25.88
C LYS A 174 -5.93 4.54 26.62
#